data_AF-A0A4P5S0Z0-F1
#
_entry.id   AF-A0A4P5S0Z0-F1
#
_cell.length_a   1.000
_cell.length_b   1.000
_cell.length_c   1.000
_cell.angle_alpha   90.00
_cell.angle_beta   90.00
_cell.angle_gamma   90.00
#
_symmetry.space_group_name_H-M   'P 1'
#
loop_
_entity.id
_entity.type
_entity.pdbx_description
1 polymer ?
#
loop_
_entity_poly.entity_id
_entity_poly.type
_entity_poly.pdbx_seq_one_letter_code
_entity_poly.pdbx_strand_id
1 'polypeptide(L)'
;MQLVWGVCTDVGNVRVQNEDAFLAQDGLFAVADGMGGHNAGEVASALAVTALRSALRSGIATSDQFREIVQGANTSIYTASLDDSTQRGMGTTLTALAVVPDADGNVLVANVGDSRTYLWRDGRLERITTDHSYVQELVNEGVISAEDARTHPRRNIVTRALGIDRFVVVDVVSMRLSVGDRLVLCSDGLVDEVADVEISQVLSAHTDTQEVAEALVMTANTNGGRDNTTVVVIDVVGDDVALPRTQTPTETSQPTVTSPTPTKTARKIPVGMLLFWVALVAIVLSAVTTIGIYARSGYFIGEDSATRTVVVYRGRPGGVMWFKPTINQRSVLRMNELPSAVALDVAGERTFSSSIAAQQYLQLVNQAIVNLTTTTSTTSTSTTSTTISR
;
A
#
# COMPACT_ATOMS: atom_id res chain seq x y z
N MET A 1 30.42 -22.00 -20.13
CA MET A 1 29.66 -21.71 -18.90
C MET A 1 28.19 -21.94 -19.21
N GLN A 2 27.53 -22.80 -18.46
CA GLN A 2 26.12 -23.11 -18.63
C GLN A 2 25.33 -22.60 -17.41
N LEU A 3 24.10 -22.16 -17.65
CA LEU A 3 23.19 -21.73 -16.59
C LEU A 3 22.13 -22.81 -16.35
N VAL A 4 21.88 -23.10 -15.07
CA VAL A 4 20.76 -23.94 -14.61
C VAL A 4 19.89 -23.06 -13.75
N TRP A 5 18.57 -23.19 -13.85
CA TRP A 5 17.69 -22.35 -13.05
C TRP A 5 16.46 -23.10 -12.56
N GLY A 6 15.96 -22.61 -11.43
CA GLY A 6 14.69 -23.01 -10.83
C GLY A 6 13.85 -21.77 -10.56
N VAL A 7 12.54 -21.94 -10.58
CA VAL A 7 11.60 -20.85 -10.32
C VAL A 7 10.44 -21.34 -9.47
N CYS A 8 10.06 -20.52 -8.51
CA CYS A 8 8.85 -20.73 -7.74
C CYS A 8 8.15 -19.37 -7.55
N THR A 9 6.84 -19.35 -7.74
CA THR A 9 5.98 -18.20 -7.44
C THR A 9 4.75 -18.70 -6.72
N ASP A 10 4.32 -17.98 -5.70
CA ASP A 10 3.15 -18.32 -4.90
C ASP A 10 2.39 -17.05 -4.50
N VAL A 11 1.06 -17.17 -4.37
CA VAL A 11 0.17 -16.06 -3.98
C VAL A 11 0.45 -15.62 -2.53
N GLY A 12 1.01 -16.50 -1.70
CA GLY A 12 1.06 -16.32 -0.26
C GLY A 12 -0.24 -16.74 0.41
N ASN A 13 -0.28 -16.59 1.74
CA ASN A 13 -1.41 -17.02 2.57
C ASN A 13 -2.51 -15.96 2.70
N VAL A 14 -2.18 -14.68 2.44
CA VAL A 14 -3.07 -13.54 2.74
C VAL A 14 -3.67 -12.92 1.48
N ARG A 15 -2.91 -12.85 0.38
CA ARG A 15 -3.39 -12.27 -0.88
C ARG A 15 -4.34 -13.25 -1.58
N VAL A 16 -5.18 -12.71 -2.46
CA VAL A 16 -6.15 -13.49 -3.26
C VAL A 16 -5.67 -13.70 -4.69
N GLN A 17 -4.79 -12.82 -5.16
CA GLN A 17 -4.25 -12.81 -6.52
C GLN A 17 -2.73 -12.66 -6.45
N ASN A 18 -2.06 -13.19 -7.46
CA ASN A 18 -0.63 -13.01 -7.65
C ASN A 18 -0.41 -11.85 -8.62
N GLU A 19 0.16 -10.76 -8.13
CA GLU A 19 0.54 -9.59 -8.93
C GLU A 19 2.03 -9.64 -9.35
N ASP A 20 2.79 -10.64 -8.89
CA ASP A 20 4.15 -10.88 -9.36
C ASP A 20 4.17 -11.51 -10.76
N ALA A 21 5.21 -11.15 -11.51
CA ALA A 21 5.56 -11.80 -12.77
C ALA A 21 7.07 -12.06 -12.83
N PHE A 22 7.46 -13.08 -13.60
CA PHE A 22 8.87 -13.41 -13.79
C PHE A 22 9.21 -13.75 -15.24
N LEU A 23 10.50 -13.65 -15.56
CA LEU A 23 11.12 -14.17 -16.77
C LEU A 23 12.28 -15.08 -16.34
N ALA A 24 12.29 -16.32 -16.84
CA ALA A 24 13.40 -17.25 -16.62
C ALA A 24 13.71 -17.95 -17.94
N GLN A 25 14.57 -17.32 -18.74
CA GLN A 25 15.00 -17.84 -20.05
C GLN A 25 16.51 -17.68 -20.16
N ASP A 26 17.13 -18.57 -20.94
CA ASP A 26 18.57 -18.50 -21.16
C ASP A 26 18.99 -17.12 -21.66
N GLY A 27 19.94 -16.50 -20.97
CA GLY A 27 20.42 -15.14 -21.24
C GLY A 27 19.67 -13.99 -20.59
N LEU A 28 18.44 -14.19 -20.05
CA LEU A 28 17.68 -13.12 -19.38
C LEU A 28 16.72 -13.64 -18.32
N PHE A 29 16.89 -13.12 -17.11
CA PHE A 29 16.08 -13.45 -15.93
C PHE A 29 15.51 -12.18 -15.32
N ALA A 30 14.29 -12.23 -14.79
CA ALA A 30 13.68 -11.09 -14.13
C ALA A 30 12.59 -11.50 -13.15
N VAL A 31 12.40 -10.69 -12.11
CA VAL A 31 11.24 -10.69 -11.22
C VAL A 31 10.68 -9.27 -11.17
N ALA A 32 9.37 -9.16 -11.28
CA ALA A 32 8.62 -7.90 -11.24
C ALA A 32 7.44 -8.06 -10.28
N ASP A 33 7.38 -7.20 -9.28
CA ASP A 33 6.33 -7.19 -8.25
C ASP A 33 5.31 -6.10 -8.60
N GLY A 34 4.08 -6.50 -8.88
CA GLY A 34 3.02 -5.61 -9.35
C GLY A 34 2.34 -4.86 -8.21
N MET A 35 2.27 -3.54 -8.31
CA MET A 35 1.56 -2.69 -7.35
C MET A 35 0.42 -1.91 -8.01
N GLY A 36 -0.75 -1.88 -7.39
CA GLY A 36 -1.91 -1.12 -7.87
C GLY A 36 -3.22 -1.53 -7.21
N GLY A 37 -4.29 -0.75 -7.41
CA GLY A 37 -5.65 -1.15 -6.99
C GLY A 37 -6.38 -1.86 -8.14
N HIS A 38 -7.31 -2.78 -7.82
CA HIS A 38 -8.16 -3.50 -8.81
C HIS A 38 -7.40 -4.10 -10.01
N ASN A 39 -6.65 -5.19 -9.81
CA ASN A 39 -5.92 -5.98 -10.82
C ASN A 39 -4.89 -5.21 -11.67
N ALA A 40 -4.58 -3.97 -11.29
CA ALA A 40 -3.66 -3.14 -12.05
C ALA A 40 -2.19 -3.57 -11.87
N GLY A 41 -1.85 -4.19 -10.72
CA GLY A 41 -0.50 -4.69 -10.44
C GLY A 41 -0.09 -5.83 -11.37
N GLU A 42 -0.93 -6.85 -11.51
CA GLU A 42 -0.72 -8.00 -12.43
C GLU A 42 -0.45 -7.53 -13.87
N VAL A 43 -1.21 -6.53 -14.34
CA VAL A 43 -1.05 -5.98 -15.69
C VAL A 43 0.31 -5.28 -15.82
N ALA A 44 0.71 -4.50 -14.83
CA ALA A 44 1.98 -3.78 -14.85
C ALA A 44 3.19 -4.73 -14.86
N SER A 45 3.22 -5.72 -13.97
CA SER A 45 4.31 -6.70 -13.89
C SER A 45 4.40 -7.56 -15.16
N ALA A 46 3.26 -7.99 -15.72
CA ALA A 46 3.21 -8.72 -16.98
C ALA A 46 3.73 -7.89 -18.17
N LEU A 47 3.40 -6.60 -18.23
CA LEU A 47 3.91 -5.69 -19.26
C LEU A 47 5.43 -5.48 -19.14
N ALA A 48 5.96 -5.37 -17.91
CA ALA A 48 7.41 -5.30 -17.68
C ALA A 48 8.12 -6.54 -18.24
N VAL A 49 7.69 -7.74 -17.82
CA VAL A 49 8.25 -9.00 -18.29
C VAL A 49 8.16 -9.15 -19.81
N THR A 50 7.04 -8.74 -20.41
CA THR A 50 6.83 -8.80 -21.87
C THR A 50 7.80 -7.87 -22.62
N ALA A 51 8.04 -6.67 -22.11
CA ALA A 51 9.00 -5.74 -22.68
C ALA A 51 10.43 -6.31 -22.64
N LEU A 52 10.85 -6.91 -21.52
CA LEU A 52 12.16 -7.56 -21.41
C LEU A 52 12.29 -8.77 -22.33
N ARG A 53 11.26 -9.62 -22.43
CA ARG A 53 11.27 -10.79 -23.33
C ARG A 53 11.49 -10.39 -24.79
N SER A 54 11.02 -9.21 -25.18
CA SER A 54 11.24 -8.67 -26.53
C SER A 54 12.72 -8.39 -26.81
N ALA A 55 13.46 -7.98 -25.79
CA ALA A 55 14.89 -7.68 -25.88
C ALA A 55 15.78 -8.92 -25.98
N LEU A 56 15.31 -10.09 -25.52
CA LEU A 56 16.05 -11.35 -25.60
C LEU A 56 16.50 -11.65 -27.04
N ARG A 57 15.66 -11.33 -28.04
CA ARG A 57 15.96 -11.55 -29.45
C ARG A 57 17.15 -10.73 -29.97
N SER A 58 17.36 -9.55 -29.39
CA SER A 58 18.42 -8.62 -29.80
C SER A 58 19.69 -8.80 -28.97
N GLY A 59 19.61 -9.51 -27.85
CA GLY A 59 20.69 -9.57 -26.85
C GLY A 59 20.88 -8.24 -26.11
N ILE A 60 21.50 -8.29 -24.93
CA ILE A 60 21.80 -7.11 -24.12
C ILE A 60 23.31 -7.09 -23.89
N ALA A 61 24.00 -6.16 -24.56
CA ALA A 61 25.46 -6.11 -24.57
C ALA A 61 26.04 -5.05 -23.62
N THR A 62 25.29 -3.97 -23.35
CA THR A 62 25.80 -2.82 -22.57
C THR A 62 24.81 -2.38 -21.50
N SER A 63 25.33 -1.73 -20.44
CA SER A 63 24.49 -1.17 -19.38
C SER A 63 23.51 -0.12 -19.90
N ASP A 64 23.91 0.70 -20.87
CA ASP A 64 23.04 1.74 -21.45
C ASP A 64 21.90 1.12 -22.25
N GLN A 65 22.19 0.08 -23.05
CA GLN A 65 21.16 -0.67 -23.75
C GLN A 65 20.16 -1.29 -22.77
N PHE A 66 20.64 -1.84 -21.65
CA PHE A 66 19.76 -2.41 -20.64
C PHE A 66 18.87 -1.34 -19.99
N ARG A 67 19.43 -0.16 -19.66
CA ARG A 67 18.65 0.98 -19.15
C ARG A 67 17.56 1.39 -20.13
N GLU A 68 17.88 1.50 -21.42
CA GLU A 68 16.92 1.88 -22.46
C GLU A 68 15.76 0.87 -22.57
N ILE A 69 16.05 -0.43 -22.50
CA ILE A 69 15.02 -1.49 -22.51
C ILE A 69 14.08 -1.34 -21.31
N VAL A 70 14.63 -1.17 -20.11
CA VAL A 70 13.83 -1.00 -18.89
C VAL A 70 13.03 0.31 -18.91
N GLN A 71 13.60 1.40 -19.43
CA GLN A 71 12.88 2.66 -19.64
C GLN A 71 11.78 2.54 -20.71
N GLY A 72 11.99 1.71 -21.71
CA GLY A 72 10.97 1.31 -22.67
C GLY A 72 9.81 0.60 -21.98
N ALA A 73 10.10 -0.36 -21.10
CA ALA A 73 9.08 -1.03 -20.27
C ALA A 73 8.30 -0.02 -19.41
N ASN A 74 8.99 0.91 -18.75
CA ASN A 74 8.34 2.01 -18.01
C ASN A 74 7.35 2.79 -18.89
N THR A 75 7.78 3.15 -20.10
CA THR A 75 6.96 3.93 -21.04
C THR A 75 5.72 3.15 -21.47
N SER A 76 5.85 1.84 -21.71
CA SER A 76 4.73 0.96 -22.05
C SER A 76 3.70 0.87 -20.91
N ILE A 77 4.15 0.66 -19.68
CA ILE A 77 3.28 0.58 -18.50
C ILE A 77 2.61 1.93 -18.24
N TYR A 78 3.39 3.02 -18.25
CA TYR A 78 2.87 4.37 -18.03
C TYR A 78 1.80 4.72 -19.08
N THR A 79 2.04 4.41 -20.36
CA THR A 79 1.06 4.68 -21.43
C THR A 79 -0.21 3.86 -21.25
N ALA A 80 -0.10 2.56 -20.96
CA ALA A 80 -1.25 1.71 -20.71
C ALA A 80 -2.09 2.22 -19.51
N SER A 81 -1.44 2.77 -18.48
CA SER A 81 -2.11 3.34 -17.30
C SER A 81 -2.97 4.57 -17.61
N LEU A 82 -2.68 5.25 -18.74
CA LEU A 82 -3.43 6.43 -19.19
C LEU A 82 -4.65 6.06 -20.05
N ASP A 83 -4.60 4.93 -20.74
CA ASP A 83 -5.62 4.50 -21.69
C ASP A 83 -6.85 3.89 -20.99
N ASP A 84 -6.66 3.23 -19.84
CA ASP A 84 -7.74 2.65 -19.03
C ASP A 84 -7.82 3.29 -17.63
N SER A 85 -8.99 3.82 -17.29
CA SER A 85 -9.24 4.40 -15.96
C SER A 85 -9.10 3.42 -14.80
N THR A 86 -9.26 2.12 -15.05
CA THR A 86 -9.12 1.04 -14.05
C THR A 86 -7.66 0.68 -13.78
N GLN A 87 -6.74 1.05 -14.69
CA GLN A 87 -5.30 0.79 -14.59
C GLN A 87 -4.50 2.03 -14.16
N ARG A 88 -5.20 3.10 -13.74
CA ARG A 88 -4.55 4.34 -13.30
C ARG A 88 -3.72 4.11 -12.06
N GLY A 89 -2.46 4.56 -12.13
CA GLY A 89 -1.51 4.41 -11.04
C GLY A 89 -0.99 2.98 -10.87
N MET A 90 -1.15 2.14 -11.89
CA MET A 90 -0.46 0.85 -11.91
C MET A 90 1.04 1.06 -11.98
N GLY A 91 1.77 0.24 -11.25
CA GLY A 91 3.20 0.19 -11.33
C GLY A 91 3.73 -1.18 -10.99
N THR A 92 5.04 -1.34 -11.16
CA THR A 92 5.70 -2.59 -10.77
C THR A 92 7.15 -2.31 -10.44
N THR A 93 7.72 -3.11 -9.55
CA THR A 93 9.17 -3.19 -9.41
C THR A 93 9.77 -3.98 -10.59
N LEU A 94 11.09 -3.97 -10.69
CA LEU A 94 11.81 -4.86 -11.58
C LEU A 94 13.22 -5.08 -11.02
N THR A 95 13.59 -6.34 -10.84
CA THR A 95 14.98 -6.77 -10.74
C THR A 95 15.26 -7.75 -11.87
N ALA A 96 16.32 -7.53 -12.64
CA ALA A 96 16.58 -8.31 -13.84
C ALA A 96 18.07 -8.54 -14.05
N LEU A 97 18.42 -9.74 -14.52
CA LEU A 97 19.78 -10.16 -14.83
C LEU A 97 19.88 -10.55 -16.31
N ALA A 98 20.79 -9.90 -17.03
CA ALA A 98 21.08 -10.18 -18.43
C ALA A 98 22.50 -10.73 -18.57
N VAL A 99 22.65 -11.81 -19.34
CA VAL A 99 23.97 -12.34 -19.71
C VAL A 99 24.49 -11.55 -20.90
N VAL A 100 25.69 -11.00 -20.79
CA VAL A 100 26.32 -10.24 -21.88
C VAL A 100 26.86 -11.24 -22.91
N PRO A 101 26.42 -11.18 -24.19
CA PRO A 101 26.94 -12.05 -25.24
C PRO A 101 28.45 -11.85 -25.42
N ASP A 102 29.15 -12.93 -25.76
CA ASP A 102 30.57 -12.93 -26.15
C ASP A 102 31.56 -12.36 -25.10
N ALA A 103 31.11 -12.21 -23.85
CA ALA A 103 31.90 -11.69 -22.76
C ALA A 103 31.91 -12.70 -21.60
N ASP A 104 32.92 -13.59 -21.59
CA ASP A 104 33.06 -14.74 -20.69
C ASP A 104 32.63 -14.48 -19.22
N GLY A 105 31.37 -14.83 -18.93
CA GLY A 105 30.76 -14.75 -17.59
C GLY A 105 30.32 -13.35 -17.16
N ASN A 106 30.34 -12.33 -18.02
CA ASN A 106 29.85 -11.00 -17.68
C ASN A 106 28.33 -10.94 -17.69
N VAL A 107 27.76 -10.35 -16.65
CA VAL A 107 26.33 -10.14 -16.51
C VAL A 107 26.04 -8.72 -16.08
N LEU A 108 24.83 -8.25 -16.42
CA LEU A 108 24.30 -6.97 -16.01
C LEU A 108 23.09 -7.21 -15.13
N VAL A 109 23.02 -6.52 -13.98
CA VAL A 109 21.87 -6.53 -13.09
C VAL A 109 21.22 -5.15 -13.15
N ALA A 110 19.95 -5.09 -13.56
CA ALA A 110 19.14 -3.87 -13.54
C ALA A 110 18.14 -3.92 -12.39
N ASN A 111 17.93 -2.79 -11.70
CA ASN A 111 17.00 -2.71 -10.58
C ASN A 111 16.18 -1.41 -10.60
N VAL A 112 14.87 -1.55 -10.34
CA VAL A 112 13.93 -0.48 -10.03
C VAL A 112 12.93 -0.99 -8.99
N GLY A 113 13.06 -0.53 -7.76
CA GLY A 113 12.14 -0.89 -6.67
C GLY A 113 12.90 -1.60 -5.57
N ASP A 114 12.18 -2.36 -4.76
CA ASP A 114 12.66 -3.07 -3.57
C ASP A 114 12.71 -4.59 -3.72
N SER A 115 12.36 -5.13 -4.90
CA SER A 115 12.79 -6.47 -5.31
C SER A 115 14.32 -6.56 -5.36
N ARG A 116 14.89 -7.75 -5.11
CA ARG A 116 16.32 -7.91 -4.86
C ARG A 116 16.98 -8.97 -5.71
N THR A 117 18.25 -8.71 -6.06
CA THR A 117 19.18 -9.71 -6.58
C THR A 117 20.29 -9.96 -5.56
N TYR A 118 20.55 -11.24 -5.26
CA TYR A 118 21.66 -11.70 -4.43
C TYR A 118 22.63 -12.55 -5.24
N LEU A 119 23.91 -12.51 -4.84
CA LEU A 119 24.95 -13.45 -5.24
C LEU A 119 25.32 -14.29 -4.01
N TRP A 120 25.32 -15.60 -4.17
CA TRP A 120 25.88 -16.54 -3.22
C TRP A 120 27.15 -17.16 -3.80
N ARG A 121 28.28 -16.90 -3.13
CA ARG A 121 29.61 -17.34 -3.53
C ARG A 121 30.42 -17.71 -2.30
N ASP A 122 31.10 -18.85 -2.34
CA ASP A 122 31.96 -19.35 -1.25
C ASP A 122 31.28 -19.34 0.13
N GLY A 123 29.98 -19.70 0.15
CA GLY A 123 29.18 -19.75 1.37
C GLY A 123 28.74 -18.38 1.92
N ARG A 124 28.93 -17.29 1.16
CA ARG A 124 28.53 -15.93 1.55
C ARG A 124 27.43 -15.42 0.63
N LEU A 125 26.37 -14.88 1.24
CA LEU A 125 25.31 -14.17 0.55
C LEU A 125 25.64 -12.67 0.49
N GLU A 126 25.68 -12.11 -0.70
CA GLU A 126 25.89 -10.69 -0.97
C GLU A 126 24.68 -10.13 -1.71
N ARG A 127 24.10 -9.03 -1.19
CA ARG A 127 23.04 -8.30 -1.89
C ARG A 127 23.67 -7.40 -2.95
N ILE A 128 23.29 -7.61 -4.22
CA ILE A 128 23.83 -6.84 -5.36
C ILE A 128 23.04 -5.55 -5.58
N THR A 129 21.73 -5.57 -5.35
CA THR A 129 20.85 -4.42 -5.55
C THR A 129 20.71 -3.58 -4.28
N THR A 130 20.34 -2.31 -4.46
CA THR A 130 19.91 -1.44 -3.36
C THR A 130 18.43 -1.14 -3.55
N ASP A 131 17.64 -1.32 -2.49
CA ASP A 131 16.20 -1.11 -2.53
C ASP A 131 15.90 0.37 -2.76
N HIS A 132 14.97 0.67 -3.66
CA HIS A 132 14.39 2.00 -3.79
C HIS A 132 13.17 2.13 -2.88
N SER A 133 13.42 2.16 -1.57
CA SER A 133 12.39 2.27 -0.54
C SER A 133 12.71 3.39 0.46
N TYR A 134 11.67 3.92 1.09
CA TYR A 134 11.79 5.00 2.07
C TYR A 134 12.70 4.59 3.24
N VAL A 135 12.61 3.33 3.69
CA VAL A 135 13.44 2.82 4.78
C VAL A 135 14.89 2.65 4.37
N GLN A 136 15.16 2.27 3.11
CA GLN A 136 16.53 2.17 2.61
C GLN A 136 17.19 3.55 2.52
N GLU A 137 16.44 4.60 2.18
CA GLU A 137 16.93 6.00 2.23
C GLU A 137 17.31 6.39 3.67
N LEU A 138 16.47 6.09 4.67
CA LEU A 138 16.79 6.34 6.08
C LEU A 138 18.02 5.58 6.56
N VAL A 139 18.21 4.33 6.12
CA VAL A 139 19.42 3.54 6.41
C VAL A 139 20.65 4.19 5.78
N ASN A 140 20.56 4.60 4.51
CA ASN A 140 21.67 5.24 3.80
C ASN A 140 22.08 6.57 4.45
N GLU A 141 21.14 7.31 5.02
CA GLU A 141 21.37 8.54 5.78
C GLU A 141 21.84 8.28 7.23
N GLY A 142 21.87 7.03 7.68
CA GLY A 142 22.24 6.65 9.05
C GLY A 142 21.20 7.03 10.11
N VAL A 143 19.96 7.27 9.71
CA VAL A 143 18.85 7.64 10.60
C VAL A 143 18.34 6.42 11.37
N ILE A 144 18.33 5.25 10.74
CA ILE A 144 17.94 3.96 11.34
C ILE A 144 18.94 2.87 10.98
N SER A 145 19.00 1.79 11.76
CA SER A 145 19.79 0.61 11.39
C SER A 145 19.06 -0.26 10.34
N ALA A 146 19.79 -1.19 9.73
CA ALA A 146 19.20 -2.15 8.79
C ALA A 146 18.18 -3.09 9.47
N GLU A 147 18.40 -3.42 10.74
CA GLU A 147 17.47 -4.20 11.56
C GLU A 147 16.18 -3.41 11.86
N ASP A 148 16.31 -2.13 12.20
CA ASP A 148 15.16 -1.26 12.45
C ASP A 148 14.31 -1.06 11.18
N ALA A 149 14.95 -1.00 10.00
CA ALA A 149 14.26 -0.90 8.72
C ALA A 149 13.25 -2.03 8.49
N ARG A 150 13.56 -3.26 8.91
CA ARG A 150 12.69 -4.45 8.73
C ARG A 150 11.38 -4.36 9.51
N THR A 151 11.36 -3.66 10.64
CA THR A 151 10.18 -3.53 11.50
C THR A 151 9.52 -2.16 11.41
N HIS A 152 10.05 -1.29 10.54
CA HIS A 152 9.60 0.08 10.42
C HIS A 152 8.14 0.17 9.91
N PRO A 153 7.28 1.04 10.47
CA PRO A 153 5.87 1.15 10.07
C PRO A 153 5.64 1.54 8.59
N ARG A 154 6.67 2.09 7.94
CA ARG A 154 6.65 2.56 6.55
C ARG A 154 7.59 1.77 5.64
N ARG A 155 7.90 0.52 5.98
CA ARG A 155 8.83 -0.31 5.19
C ARG A 155 8.32 -0.58 3.77
N ASN A 156 7.00 -0.75 3.60
CA ASN A 156 6.35 -1.00 2.31
C ASN A 156 6.22 0.25 1.41
N ILE A 157 6.92 1.35 1.68
CA ILE A 157 6.88 2.55 0.83
C ILE A 157 8.03 2.50 -0.16
N VAL A 158 7.71 2.15 -1.41
CA VAL A 158 8.63 2.19 -2.54
C VAL A 158 8.80 3.63 -3.04
N THR A 159 10.04 4.08 -3.25
CA THR A 159 10.36 5.43 -3.75
C THR A 159 10.60 5.45 -5.26
N ARG A 160 10.77 4.29 -5.90
CA ARG A 160 10.90 4.17 -7.35
C ARG A 160 10.26 2.91 -7.90
N ALA A 161 9.35 3.07 -8.86
CA ALA A 161 8.68 1.97 -9.54
C ALA A 161 8.51 2.28 -11.02
N LEU A 162 8.36 1.25 -11.85
CA LEU A 162 8.00 1.37 -13.25
C LEU A 162 6.52 1.73 -13.38
N GLY A 163 6.16 2.56 -14.36
CA GLY A 163 4.78 2.87 -14.73
C GLY A 163 4.11 3.99 -13.95
N ILE A 164 4.65 4.37 -12.79
CA ILE A 164 4.10 5.45 -11.94
C ILE A 164 4.42 6.82 -12.54
N ASP A 165 5.69 7.05 -12.87
CA ASP A 165 6.17 8.28 -13.48
C ASP A 165 6.54 8.08 -14.95
N ARG A 166 6.43 9.15 -15.74
CA ARG A 166 6.78 9.14 -17.16
C ARG A 166 8.26 8.76 -17.39
N PHE A 167 9.13 9.12 -16.46
CA PHE A 167 10.56 8.86 -16.53
C PHE A 167 11.00 8.13 -15.27
N VAL A 168 11.89 7.16 -15.43
CA VAL A 168 12.43 6.38 -14.33
C VAL A 168 13.95 6.29 -14.44
N VAL A 169 14.61 6.40 -13.29
CA VAL A 169 16.05 6.14 -13.15
C VAL A 169 16.23 4.65 -12.92
N VAL A 170 16.94 3.98 -13.81
CA VAL A 170 17.22 2.54 -13.70
C VAL A 170 18.62 2.40 -13.17
N ASP A 171 18.82 1.61 -12.11
CA ASP A 171 20.15 1.30 -11.60
C ASP A 171 20.67 0.06 -12.34
N VAL A 172 21.92 0.08 -12.83
CA VAL A 172 22.53 -1.05 -13.53
C VAL A 172 23.94 -1.28 -13.01
N VAL A 173 24.19 -2.51 -12.55
CA VAL A 173 25.47 -2.99 -12.06
C VAL A 173 26.03 -4.02 -13.03
N SER A 174 27.33 -3.95 -13.31
CA SER A 174 28.06 -4.96 -14.10
C SER A 174 28.90 -5.81 -13.18
N MET A 175 28.84 -7.13 -13.36
CA MET A 175 29.61 -8.07 -12.56
C MET A 175 29.99 -9.30 -13.39
N ARG A 176 30.96 -10.06 -12.88
CA ARG A 176 31.44 -11.30 -13.50
C ARG A 176 31.07 -12.51 -12.64
N LEU A 177 30.47 -13.48 -13.30
CA LEU A 177 30.13 -14.77 -12.74
C LEU A 177 31.28 -15.76 -12.94
N SER A 178 31.39 -16.67 -11.98
CA SER A 178 32.31 -17.79 -11.93
C SER A 178 31.54 -19.08 -11.73
N VAL A 179 32.09 -20.20 -12.19
CA VAL A 179 31.51 -21.51 -11.93
C VAL A 179 31.38 -21.74 -10.42
N GLY A 180 30.22 -22.20 -9.98
CA GLY A 180 29.86 -22.37 -8.58
C GLY A 180 29.10 -21.19 -7.97
N ASP A 181 28.97 -20.08 -8.69
CA ASP A 181 28.09 -18.98 -8.27
C ASP A 181 26.63 -19.38 -8.36
N ARG A 182 25.86 -18.92 -7.37
CA ARG A 182 24.39 -18.99 -7.36
C ARG A 182 23.81 -17.60 -7.23
N LEU A 183 22.88 -17.24 -8.10
CA LEU A 183 22.14 -15.99 -8.04
C LEU A 183 20.71 -16.24 -7.58
N VAL A 184 20.15 -15.28 -6.85
CA VAL A 184 18.75 -15.31 -6.43
C VAL A 184 18.11 -13.97 -6.75
N LEU A 185 17.12 -13.97 -7.64
CA LEU A 185 16.25 -12.83 -7.89
C LEU A 185 14.94 -13.08 -7.15
N CYS A 186 14.42 -12.08 -6.44
CA CYS A 186 13.21 -12.25 -5.64
C CYS A 186 12.38 -10.96 -5.49
N SER A 187 11.07 -11.11 -5.31
CA SER A 187 10.16 -10.04 -4.87
C SER A 187 10.30 -9.76 -3.37
N ASP A 188 9.63 -8.70 -2.89
CA ASP A 188 9.72 -8.30 -1.49
C ASP A 188 9.12 -9.37 -0.55
N GLY A 189 8.13 -10.16 -1.03
CA GLY A 189 7.49 -11.22 -0.27
C GLY A 189 8.44 -12.28 0.30
N LEU A 190 9.62 -12.49 -0.33
CA LEU A 190 10.67 -13.31 0.26
C LEU A 190 11.38 -12.58 1.40
N VAL A 191 11.88 -11.37 1.13
CA VAL A 191 12.85 -10.69 2.01
C VAL A 191 12.20 -9.97 3.19
N ASP A 192 10.89 -9.71 3.10
CA ASP A 192 10.07 -9.24 4.22
C ASP A 192 9.83 -10.35 5.26
N GLU A 193 9.69 -11.60 4.83
CA GLU A 193 9.37 -12.74 5.70
C GLU A 193 10.60 -13.58 6.09
N VAL A 194 11.65 -13.58 5.27
CA VAL A 194 12.84 -14.43 5.45
C VAL A 194 14.07 -13.56 5.64
N ALA A 195 14.88 -13.86 6.67
CA ALA A 195 16.11 -13.13 6.91
C ALA A 195 17.24 -13.60 6.00
N ASP A 196 18.19 -12.72 5.65
CA ASP A 196 19.33 -13.04 4.78
C ASP A 196 20.15 -14.24 5.28
N VAL A 197 20.25 -14.40 6.62
CA VAL A 197 20.89 -15.56 7.25
C VAL A 197 20.14 -16.86 6.94
N GLU A 198 18.81 -16.82 6.97
CA GLU A 198 17.95 -17.97 6.66
C GLU A 198 17.96 -18.27 5.15
N ILE A 199 17.93 -17.24 4.30
CA ILE A 199 18.16 -17.40 2.85
C ILE A 199 19.50 -18.13 2.62
N SER A 200 20.58 -17.68 3.25
CA SER A 200 21.89 -18.32 3.14
C SER A 200 21.90 -19.77 3.64
N GLN A 201 21.11 -20.10 4.65
CA GLN A 201 20.98 -21.48 5.15
C GLN A 201 20.27 -22.37 4.12
N VAL A 202 19.15 -21.90 3.56
CA VAL A 202 18.42 -22.63 2.51
C VAL A 202 19.31 -22.86 1.29
N LEU A 203 20.05 -21.84 0.85
CA LEU A 203 20.98 -21.95 -0.28
C LEU A 203 22.09 -22.98 -0.04
N SER A 204 22.53 -23.14 1.21
CA SER A 204 23.55 -24.13 1.58
C SER A 204 23.01 -25.55 1.76
N ALA A 205 21.72 -25.71 2.05
CA ALA A 205 21.10 -27.00 2.35
C ALA A 205 20.65 -27.76 1.10
N HIS A 206 20.41 -27.05 -0.01
CA HIS A 206 19.88 -27.62 -1.25
C HIS A 206 20.81 -27.39 -2.43
N THR A 207 21.02 -28.43 -3.24
CA THR A 207 21.87 -28.37 -4.44
C THR A 207 21.06 -28.06 -5.69
N ASP A 208 19.84 -28.60 -5.82
CA ASP A 208 19.01 -28.39 -6.99
C ASP A 208 18.35 -27.00 -6.98
N THR A 209 18.43 -26.27 -8.10
CA THR A 209 17.93 -24.89 -8.19
C THR A 209 16.41 -24.79 -8.01
N GLN A 210 15.66 -25.80 -8.44
CA GLN A 210 14.20 -25.83 -8.29
C GLN A 210 13.83 -26.10 -6.83
N GLU A 211 14.47 -27.07 -6.18
CA GLU A 211 14.28 -27.33 -4.74
C GLU A 211 14.60 -26.09 -3.89
N VAL A 212 15.67 -25.36 -4.21
CA VAL A 212 16.03 -24.11 -3.52
C VAL A 212 14.91 -23.07 -3.67
N ALA A 213 14.39 -22.85 -4.89
CA ALA A 213 13.35 -21.87 -5.14
C ALA A 213 12.06 -22.23 -4.35
N GLU A 214 11.66 -23.49 -4.38
CA GLU A 214 10.51 -24.00 -3.63
C GLU A 214 10.70 -23.89 -2.12
N ALA A 215 11.89 -24.23 -1.60
CA ALA A 215 12.19 -24.12 -0.18
C ALA A 215 12.17 -22.66 0.30
N LEU A 216 12.67 -21.71 -0.48
CA LEU A 216 12.63 -20.29 -0.15
C LEU A 216 11.18 -19.77 -0.09
N VAL A 217 10.35 -20.09 -1.07
CA VAL A 217 8.93 -19.71 -1.08
C VAL A 217 8.17 -20.37 0.07
N MET A 218 8.42 -21.66 0.33
CA MET A 218 7.81 -22.38 1.46
C MET A 218 8.19 -21.74 2.80
N THR A 219 9.44 -21.31 2.95
CA THR A 219 9.93 -20.64 4.17
C THR A 219 9.23 -19.29 4.36
N ALA A 220 9.12 -18.48 3.31
CA ALA A 220 8.38 -17.21 3.35
C ALA A 220 6.91 -17.42 3.75
N ASN A 221 6.25 -18.42 3.15
CA ASN A 221 4.87 -18.78 3.49
C ASN A 221 4.72 -19.30 4.92
N THR A 222 5.72 -20.00 5.45
CA THR A 222 5.71 -20.48 6.84
C THR A 222 5.89 -19.34 7.84
N ASN A 223 6.70 -18.33 7.51
CA ASN A 223 6.97 -17.17 8.36
C ASN A 223 5.82 -16.14 8.36
N GLY A 224 4.93 -16.21 7.38
CA GLY A 224 3.69 -15.42 7.35
C GLY A 224 2.96 -15.50 6.02
N GLY A 225 3.71 -15.46 4.90
CA GLY A 225 3.14 -15.43 3.55
C GLY A 225 2.19 -14.25 3.36
N ARG A 226 2.57 -13.05 3.83
CA ARG A 226 1.71 -11.87 3.78
C ARG A 226 1.59 -11.25 2.39
N ASP A 227 2.54 -11.54 1.51
CA ASP A 227 2.54 -11.06 0.14
C ASP A 227 2.82 -12.16 -0.89
N ASN A 228 2.66 -11.80 -2.16
CA ASN A 228 3.12 -12.63 -3.27
C ASN A 228 4.62 -12.85 -3.17
N THR A 229 5.07 -14.09 -3.37
CA THR A 229 6.48 -14.43 -3.25
C THR A 229 6.93 -15.10 -4.53
N THR A 230 7.89 -14.50 -5.21
CA THR A 230 8.48 -15.01 -6.44
C THR A 230 9.98 -15.07 -6.31
N VAL A 231 10.56 -16.22 -6.66
CA VAL A 231 12.00 -16.49 -6.55
C VAL A 231 12.50 -17.18 -7.82
N VAL A 232 13.56 -16.64 -8.40
CA VAL A 232 14.32 -17.25 -9.50
C VAL A 232 15.74 -17.52 -9.00
N VAL A 233 16.15 -18.79 -9.03
CA VAL A 233 17.49 -19.24 -8.61
C VAL A 233 18.26 -19.65 -9.84
N ILE A 234 19.50 -19.19 -9.99
CA ILE A 234 20.34 -19.44 -11.17
C ILE A 234 21.72 -19.92 -10.71
N ASP A 235 22.11 -21.12 -11.14
CA ASP A 235 23.43 -21.69 -10.92
C ASP A 235 24.30 -21.57 -12.14
N VAL A 236 25.56 -21.23 -11.90
CA VAL A 236 26.61 -21.19 -12.91
C VAL A 236 27.40 -22.48 -12.86
N VAL A 237 27.16 -23.35 -13.84
CA VAL A 237 27.82 -24.67 -13.92
C VAL A 237 28.89 -24.69 -15.02
N GLY A 238 29.90 -25.54 -14.81
CA GLY A 238 30.93 -25.81 -15.81
C GLY A 238 30.38 -26.65 -16.97
N ASP A 239 31.02 -26.56 -18.14
CA ASP A 239 30.56 -27.20 -19.38
C ASP A 239 30.58 -28.74 -19.35
N ASP A 240 31.17 -29.35 -18.32
CA ASP A 240 31.29 -30.80 -18.15
C ASP A 240 30.14 -31.45 -17.35
N VAL A 241 29.15 -30.67 -16.89
CA VAL A 241 28.03 -31.20 -16.09
C VAL A 241 26.85 -31.58 -16.99
N ALA A 242 26.62 -32.88 -17.18
CA ALA A 242 25.43 -33.38 -17.86
C ALA A 242 24.18 -33.14 -17.01
N LEU A 243 23.38 -32.14 -17.36
CA LEU A 243 22.15 -31.79 -16.65
C LEU A 243 20.98 -32.72 -16.99
N PRO A 244 20.10 -33.03 -16.01
CA PRO A 244 18.75 -33.49 -16.30
C PRO A 244 18.01 -32.42 -17.10
N ARG A 245 17.35 -32.80 -18.20
CA ARG A 245 16.52 -31.87 -18.98
C ARG A 245 15.29 -31.49 -18.15
N THR A 246 15.28 -30.31 -17.55
CA THR A 246 14.10 -29.74 -16.90
C THR A 246 13.02 -29.51 -17.96
N GLN A 247 11.87 -30.16 -17.77
CA GLN A 247 10.68 -29.96 -18.60
C GLN A 247 10.08 -28.61 -18.24
N THR A 248 10.04 -27.70 -19.22
CA THR A 248 9.21 -26.50 -19.17
C THR A 248 7.75 -26.89 -18.95
N PRO A 249 7.05 -26.39 -17.93
CA PRO A 249 5.59 -26.44 -17.92
C PRO A 249 5.08 -25.52 -19.02
N THR A 250 4.60 -26.13 -20.11
CA THR A 250 3.82 -25.48 -21.16
C THR A 250 2.35 -25.47 -20.75
N GLU A 251 1.72 -24.29 -20.83
CA GLU A 251 0.26 -24.00 -20.80
C GLU A 251 -0.49 -24.33 -19.49
N THR A 252 -1.14 -23.38 -18.82
CA THR A 252 -2.44 -22.83 -19.25
C THR A 252 -2.85 -21.67 -18.35
N SER A 253 -3.07 -20.48 -18.91
CA SER A 253 -4.11 -19.52 -18.51
C SER A 253 -4.20 -18.42 -19.56
N GLN A 254 -4.93 -18.70 -20.63
CA GLN A 254 -5.50 -17.66 -21.48
C GLN A 254 -6.76 -17.13 -20.77
N PRO A 255 -6.90 -15.82 -20.53
CA PRO A 255 -8.22 -15.22 -20.43
C PRO A 255 -8.77 -15.02 -21.84
N THR A 256 -9.94 -15.60 -22.09
CA THR A 256 -10.80 -15.30 -23.22
C THR A 256 -11.03 -13.79 -23.32
N VAL A 257 -10.43 -13.14 -24.32
CA VAL A 257 -10.83 -11.80 -24.76
C VAL A 257 -11.42 -11.93 -26.16
N THR A 258 -12.75 -11.93 -26.21
CA THR A 258 -13.51 -11.66 -27.43
C THR A 258 -13.09 -10.32 -28.01
N SER A 259 -12.52 -10.35 -29.21
CA SER A 259 -12.33 -9.16 -30.05
C SER A 259 -13.68 -8.57 -30.47
N PRO A 260 -13.76 -7.24 -30.59
CA PRO A 260 -14.25 -6.70 -31.85
C PRO A 260 -13.24 -5.71 -32.45
N THR A 261 -12.99 -5.96 -33.74
CA THR A 261 -12.44 -5.14 -34.82
C THR A 261 -12.20 -3.64 -34.56
N PRO A 262 -11.03 -3.07 -34.90
CA PRO A 262 -10.84 -1.63 -34.96
C PRO A 262 -11.24 -1.09 -36.34
N THR A 263 -12.27 -0.25 -36.39
CA THR A 263 -12.48 0.70 -37.49
C THR A 263 -11.73 2.00 -37.19
N LYS A 264 -10.74 2.30 -38.03
CA LYS A 264 -10.01 3.57 -38.04
C LYS A 264 -10.98 4.74 -38.23
N THR A 265 -11.00 5.69 -37.31
CA THR A 265 -11.17 7.11 -37.67
C THR A 265 -10.34 8.00 -36.74
N ALA A 266 -9.45 8.78 -37.34
CA ALA A 266 -8.70 9.82 -36.66
C ALA A 266 -9.66 10.96 -36.26
N ARG A 267 -9.65 11.38 -34.99
CA ARG A 267 -10.25 12.64 -34.57
C ARG A 267 -9.36 13.37 -33.58
N LYS A 268 -9.01 14.61 -33.95
CA LYS A 268 -8.36 15.59 -33.10
C LYS A 268 -9.33 16.02 -32.00
N ILE A 269 -8.92 15.93 -30.73
CA ILE A 269 -9.72 16.42 -29.60
C ILE A 269 -9.34 17.88 -29.34
N PRO A 270 -10.32 18.81 -29.27
CA PRO A 270 -10.07 20.23 -29.12
C PRO A 270 -9.80 20.60 -27.65
N VAL A 271 -9.11 21.72 -27.45
CA VAL A 271 -8.74 22.37 -26.17
C VAL A 271 -9.92 22.58 -25.19
N GLY A 272 -11.17 22.39 -25.63
CA GLY A 272 -12.37 22.47 -24.80
C GLY A 272 -12.56 21.33 -23.78
N MET A 273 -11.89 20.18 -23.95
CA MET A 273 -12.09 19.02 -23.05
C MET A 273 -11.35 19.16 -21.71
N LEU A 274 -10.23 19.89 -21.68
CA LEU A 274 -9.49 20.19 -20.45
C LEU A 274 -10.29 21.12 -19.53
N LEU A 275 -10.99 22.12 -20.10
CA LEU A 275 -11.86 23.02 -19.34
C LEU A 275 -13.06 22.29 -18.72
N PHE A 276 -13.59 21.27 -19.40
CA PHE A 276 -14.68 20.46 -18.87
C PHE A 276 -14.26 19.65 -17.64
N TRP A 277 -13.08 19.02 -17.65
CA TRP A 277 -12.58 18.25 -16.51
C TRP A 277 -12.16 19.14 -15.33
N VAL A 278 -11.58 20.31 -15.59
CA VAL A 278 -11.32 21.30 -14.54
C VAL A 278 -12.62 21.78 -13.90
N ALA A 279 -13.67 22.04 -14.69
CA ALA A 279 -14.97 22.42 -14.17
C ALA A 279 -15.62 21.29 -13.34
N LEU A 280 -15.50 20.03 -13.78
CA LEU A 280 -16.05 18.88 -13.07
C LEU A 280 -15.36 18.68 -11.71
N VAL A 281 -14.03 18.75 -11.67
CA VAL A 281 -13.25 18.66 -10.43
C VAL A 281 -13.61 19.80 -9.49
N ALA A 282 -13.78 21.03 -9.99
CA ALA A 282 -14.23 22.16 -9.19
C ALA A 282 -15.66 21.98 -8.62
N ILE A 283 -16.57 21.37 -9.38
CA ILE A 283 -17.93 21.05 -8.91
C ILE A 283 -17.87 20.00 -7.78
N VAL A 284 -17.08 18.94 -7.94
CA VAL A 284 -16.95 17.91 -6.91
C VAL A 284 -16.30 18.48 -5.64
N LEU A 285 -15.23 19.27 -5.78
CA LEU A 285 -14.60 19.97 -4.65
C LEU A 285 -15.56 20.94 -3.95
N SER A 286 -16.37 21.69 -4.70
CA SER A 286 -17.37 22.59 -4.11
C SER A 286 -18.49 21.83 -3.41
N ALA A 287 -18.93 20.68 -3.94
CA ALA A 287 -19.90 19.79 -3.30
C ALA A 287 -19.35 19.22 -1.98
N VAL A 288 -18.13 18.67 -1.99
CA VAL A 288 -17.46 18.16 -0.77
C VAL A 288 -17.27 19.26 0.26
N THR A 289 -16.87 20.46 -0.16
CA THR A 289 -16.71 21.61 0.73
C THR A 289 -18.05 22.04 1.32
N THR A 290 -19.11 22.10 0.52
CA THR A 290 -20.46 22.45 0.96
C THR A 290 -20.99 21.41 1.96
N ILE A 291 -20.79 20.12 1.68
CA ILE A 291 -21.15 19.02 2.59
C ILE A 291 -20.35 19.13 3.89
N GLY A 292 -19.05 19.45 3.83
CA GLY A 292 -18.21 19.65 5.01
C GLY A 292 -18.66 20.84 5.88
N ILE A 293 -19.01 21.97 5.25
CA ILE A 293 -19.57 23.15 5.94
C ILE A 293 -20.92 22.79 6.58
N TYR A 294 -21.79 22.10 5.84
CA TYR A 294 -23.09 21.67 6.35
C TYR A 294 -22.96 20.68 7.52
N ALA A 295 -22.07 19.69 7.40
CA ALA A 295 -21.81 18.69 8.44
C ALA A 295 -21.28 19.31 9.74
N ARG A 296 -20.48 20.38 9.63
CA ARG A 296 -19.93 21.13 10.77
C ARG A 296 -20.82 22.31 11.21
N SER A 297 -21.95 22.52 10.56
CA SER A 297 -22.91 23.56 10.90
C SER A 297 -23.85 23.11 12.01
N GLY A 298 -24.08 23.99 12.98
CA GLY A 298 -24.97 23.75 14.11
C GLY A 298 -24.27 23.21 15.35
N TYR A 299 -25.00 23.31 16.45
CA TYR A 299 -24.61 22.79 17.75
C TYR A 299 -25.77 21.98 18.30
N PHE A 300 -25.48 20.91 19.01
CA PHE A 300 -26.51 20.15 19.72
C PHE A 300 -26.00 19.71 21.07
N ILE A 301 -26.92 19.39 21.95
CA ILE A 301 -26.61 18.89 23.30
C ILE A 301 -26.84 17.39 23.30
N GLY A 302 -25.88 16.63 23.82
CA GLY A 302 -25.98 15.19 23.96
C GLY A 302 -25.30 14.70 25.23
N GLU A 303 -25.44 13.42 25.51
CA GLU A 303 -24.75 12.75 26.61
C GLU A 303 -23.40 12.21 26.14
N ASP A 304 -22.34 12.49 26.90
CA ASP A 304 -21.08 11.78 26.71
C ASP A 304 -21.14 10.43 27.43
N SER A 305 -21.17 9.34 26.67
CA SER A 305 -21.22 7.96 27.16
C SER A 305 -20.08 7.60 28.12
N ALA A 306 -18.93 8.30 28.06
CA ALA A 306 -17.79 8.03 28.92
C ALA A 306 -17.92 8.66 30.32
N THR A 307 -18.56 9.83 30.42
CA THR A 307 -18.61 10.62 31.66
C THR A 307 -20.01 10.84 32.22
N ARG A 308 -21.07 10.42 31.49
CA ARG A 308 -22.49 10.66 31.81
C ARG A 308 -22.83 12.12 32.11
N THR A 309 -22.05 13.01 31.52
CA THR A 309 -22.22 14.46 31.61
C THR A 309 -22.81 14.98 30.32
N VAL A 310 -23.59 16.05 30.44
CA VAL A 310 -24.14 16.75 29.30
C VAL A 310 -23.02 17.51 28.58
N VAL A 311 -22.88 17.34 27.27
CA VAL A 311 -21.87 18.04 26.48
C VAL A 311 -22.51 18.73 25.27
N VAL A 312 -21.88 19.82 24.83
CA VAL A 312 -22.27 20.53 23.60
C VAL A 312 -21.39 20.01 22.47
N TYR A 313 -22.01 19.34 21.51
CA TYR A 313 -21.36 18.90 20.29
C TYR A 313 -21.43 19.98 19.21
N ARG A 314 -20.40 20.06 18.37
CA ARG A 314 -20.39 20.82 17.13
C ARG A 314 -20.56 19.89 15.94
N GLY A 315 -21.53 20.21 15.09
CA GLY A 315 -21.92 19.44 13.92
C GLY A 315 -23.37 18.96 14.01
N ARG A 316 -23.74 18.02 13.14
CA ARG A 316 -25.08 17.42 13.11
C ARG A 316 -25.17 16.18 14.01
N PRO A 317 -26.33 15.95 14.66
CA PRO A 317 -26.57 14.72 15.41
C PRO A 317 -26.46 13.49 14.50
N GLY A 318 -25.88 12.39 14.98
CA GLY A 318 -25.59 11.18 14.19
C GLY A 318 -24.42 11.27 13.19
N GLY A 319 -23.89 12.46 12.91
CA GLY A 319 -22.83 12.68 11.91
C GLY A 319 -23.34 12.72 10.46
N VAL A 320 -22.51 13.20 9.55
CA VAL A 320 -22.84 13.26 8.11
C VAL A 320 -21.73 12.56 7.33
N MET A 321 -22.05 11.42 6.73
CA MET A 321 -21.11 10.62 5.93
C MET A 321 -19.88 10.21 6.78
N TRP A 322 -18.67 10.66 6.45
CA TRP A 322 -17.46 10.41 7.27
C TRP A 322 -17.15 11.53 8.29
N PHE A 323 -17.96 12.60 8.36
CA PHE A 323 -17.78 13.68 9.33
C PHE A 323 -18.50 13.37 10.65
N LYS A 324 -17.73 12.96 11.66
CA LYS A 324 -18.23 12.75 13.03
C LYS A 324 -18.31 14.08 13.80
N PRO A 325 -19.32 14.28 14.66
CA PRO A 325 -19.43 15.47 15.49
C PRO A 325 -18.28 15.52 16.51
N THR A 326 -17.87 16.75 16.86
CA THR A 326 -16.75 16.98 17.79
C THR A 326 -17.26 17.62 19.07
N ILE A 327 -16.65 17.29 20.21
CA ILE A 327 -17.01 17.90 21.50
C ILE A 327 -16.50 19.33 21.49
N ASN A 328 -17.42 20.30 21.56
CA ASN A 328 -17.06 21.71 21.67
C ASN A 328 -16.80 22.10 23.13
N GLN A 329 -17.67 21.66 24.04
CA GLN A 329 -17.52 21.96 25.46
C GLN A 329 -18.22 20.94 26.36
N ARG A 330 -17.62 20.67 27.51
CA ARG A 330 -18.16 19.80 28.56
C ARG A 330 -18.88 20.61 29.64
N SER A 331 -20.08 20.18 30.03
CA SER A 331 -20.80 20.72 31.19
C SER A 331 -20.43 19.97 32.46
N VAL A 332 -20.69 20.60 33.61
CA VAL A 332 -20.61 20.00 34.94
C VAL A 332 -21.89 19.23 35.30
N LEU A 333 -22.98 19.45 34.55
CA LEU A 333 -24.28 18.82 34.78
C LEU A 333 -24.26 17.34 34.40
N ARG A 334 -24.71 16.49 35.32
CA ARG A 334 -24.86 15.05 35.11
C ARG A 334 -26.28 14.70 34.72
N MET A 335 -26.44 13.63 33.94
CA MET A 335 -27.75 13.23 33.41
C MET A 335 -28.77 12.87 34.51
N ASN A 336 -28.32 12.44 35.69
CA ASN A 336 -29.15 12.09 36.85
C ASN A 336 -29.65 13.30 37.67
N GLU A 337 -29.10 14.49 37.44
CA GLU A 337 -29.45 15.73 38.15
C GLU A 337 -30.39 16.61 37.32
N LEU A 338 -30.75 16.17 36.10
CA LEU A 338 -31.59 16.91 35.18
C LEU A 338 -33.09 16.68 35.45
N PRO A 339 -33.92 17.73 35.41
CA PRO A 339 -35.37 17.60 35.32
C PRO A 339 -35.79 16.78 34.10
N SER A 340 -36.86 15.99 34.22
CA SER A 340 -37.30 15.04 33.17
C SER A 340 -37.53 15.68 31.80
N ALA A 341 -37.98 16.94 31.76
CA ALA A 341 -38.15 17.69 30.52
C ALA A 341 -36.81 17.99 29.81
N VAL A 342 -35.75 18.29 30.57
CA VAL A 342 -34.42 18.55 30.03
C VAL A 342 -33.71 17.26 29.66
N ALA A 343 -33.92 16.18 30.42
CA ALA A 343 -33.41 14.86 30.08
C ALA A 343 -33.95 14.38 28.71
N LEU A 344 -35.22 14.67 28.40
CA LEU A 344 -35.80 14.41 27.07
C LEU A 344 -35.19 15.28 25.96
N ASP A 345 -34.90 16.56 26.24
CA ASP A 345 -34.21 17.44 25.27
C ASP A 345 -32.77 16.96 24.97
N VAL A 346 -32.06 16.43 25.97
CA VAL A 346 -30.70 15.87 25.80
C VAL A 346 -30.75 14.52 25.07
N ALA A 347 -31.70 13.65 25.41
CA ALA A 347 -31.90 12.38 24.72
C ALA A 347 -32.38 12.56 23.27
N GLY A 348 -33.12 13.65 23.00
CA GLY A 348 -33.57 14.04 21.67
C GLY A 348 -32.55 14.85 20.85
N GLU A 349 -31.31 14.97 21.33
CA GLU A 349 -30.21 15.68 20.67
C GLU A 349 -30.60 17.10 20.18
N ARG A 350 -31.23 17.87 21.07
CA ARG A 350 -31.78 19.19 20.71
C ARG A 350 -30.73 20.10 20.08
N THR A 351 -31.08 20.69 18.94
CA THR A 351 -30.19 21.53 18.13
C THR A 351 -30.35 23.02 18.44
N PHE A 352 -29.26 23.77 18.28
CA PHE A 352 -29.13 25.20 18.55
C PHE A 352 -28.43 25.90 17.38
N SER A 353 -28.83 27.15 17.14
CA SER A 353 -28.27 28.00 16.09
C SER A 353 -26.85 28.52 16.40
N SER A 354 -26.45 28.52 17.68
CA SER A 354 -25.11 28.94 18.12
C SER A 354 -24.65 28.21 19.38
N SER A 355 -23.34 28.17 19.60
CA SER A 355 -22.74 27.63 20.83
C SER A 355 -23.16 28.42 22.07
N ILE A 356 -23.30 29.74 21.95
CA ILE A 356 -23.72 30.65 23.03
C ILE A 356 -25.17 30.35 23.44
N ALA A 357 -26.07 30.11 22.49
CA ALA A 357 -27.46 29.75 22.80
C ALA A 357 -27.55 28.40 23.53
N ALA A 358 -26.75 27.41 23.11
CA ALA A 358 -26.67 26.11 23.80
C ALA A 358 -26.13 26.27 25.24
N GLN A 359 -25.11 27.11 25.42
CA GLN A 359 -24.55 27.41 26.75
C GLN A 359 -25.55 28.14 27.65
N GLN A 360 -26.24 29.16 27.13
CA GLN A 360 -27.25 29.91 27.88
C GLN A 360 -28.40 29.00 28.31
N TYR A 361 -28.83 28.08 27.45
CA TYR A 361 -29.82 27.07 27.82
C TYR A 361 -29.34 26.20 28.99
N LEU A 362 -28.11 25.67 28.93
CA LEU A 362 -27.54 24.89 30.03
C LEU A 362 -27.38 25.71 31.33
N GLN A 363 -27.05 27.00 31.22
CA GLN A 363 -26.96 27.90 32.38
C GLN A 363 -28.32 28.15 33.02
N LEU A 364 -29.37 28.37 32.22
CA LEU A 364 -30.74 28.53 32.71
C LEU A 364 -31.25 27.26 33.40
N VAL A 365 -30.95 26.09 32.84
CA VAL A 365 -31.25 24.80 33.46
C VAL A 365 -30.54 24.67 34.80
N ASN A 366 -29.24 24.97 34.86
CA ASN A 366 -28.48 24.93 36.10
C ASN A 366 -29.05 25.87 37.17
N GLN A 367 -29.40 27.10 36.80
CA GLN A 367 -30.01 28.08 37.71
C GLN A 367 -31.40 27.62 38.19
N ALA A 368 -32.21 27.01 37.33
CA ALA A 368 -33.52 26.48 37.71
C ALA A 368 -33.38 25.33 38.73
N ILE A 369 -32.41 24.43 38.53
CA ILE A 369 -32.10 23.35 39.49
C ILE A 369 -31.68 23.93 40.84
N VAL A 370 -30.77 24.91 40.84
CA VAL A 370 -30.31 25.59 42.07
C VAL A 370 -31.46 26.30 42.79
N ASN A 371 -32.34 27.00 42.06
CA ASN A 371 -33.48 27.71 42.65
C ASN A 371 -34.55 26.76 43.21
N LEU A 372 -34.81 25.62 42.55
CA LEU A 372 -35.70 24.58 43.06
C LEU A 372 -35.18 23.98 44.36
N THR A 373 -33.86 23.76 44.44
CA THR A 373 -33.19 23.24 45.65
C THR A 373 -33.23 24.26 46.81
N THR A 374 -33.23 25.55 46.49
CA THR A 374 -33.26 26.64 47.50
C THR A 374 -34.68 26.89 48.04
N THR A 375 -35.72 26.72 47.22
CA THR A 375 -37.12 27.01 47.60
C THR A 375 -37.71 25.94 48.54
N THR A 376 -37.20 24.71 48.52
CA THR A 376 -37.67 23.64 49.43
C THR A 376 -37.24 23.86 50.89
N SER A 377 -36.32 24.80 51.16
CA SER A 377 -35.80 25.04 52.51
C SER A 377 -36.56 26.11 53.32
N THR A 378 -37.52 26.85 52.75
CA THR A 378 -38.14 28.02 53.42
C THR A 378 -39.57 27.85 53.91
N THR A 379 -40.19 26.68 53.77
CA THR A 379 -41.54 26.42 54.33
C THR A 379 -41.45 25.55 55.58
N SER A 380 -40.96 26.14 56.67
CA SER A 380 -41.26 25.64 58.02
C SER A 380 -41.49 26.81 58.98
N THR A 381 -42.63 26.75 59.68
CA THR A 381 -42.94 27.39 60.97
C THR A 381 -43.59 28.79 60.96
N SER A 382 -44.90 28.85 61.17
CA SER A 382 -45.49 29.20 62.48
C SER A 382 -47.02 29.30 62.42
N THR A 383 -47.71 28.35 63.06
CA THR A 383 -49.13 28.46 63.37
C THR A 383 -49.24 28.91 64.82
N THR A 384 -49.50 30.20 65.05
CA THR A 384 -49.74 30.75 66.39
C THR A 384 -51.22 30.59 66.74
N SER A 385 -51.53 29.69 67.68
CA SER A 385 -52.86 29.60 68.31
C SER A 385 -53.10 30.81 69.21
N THR A 386 -54.21 31.52 68.99
CA THR A 386 -54.72 32.55 69.90
C THR A 386 -55.89 31.96 70.70
N THR A 387 -55.66 31.75 71.99
CA THR A 387 -56.68 31.39 72.98
C THR A 387 -57.39 32.66 73.43
N ILE A 388 -58.71 32.74 73.22
CA ILE A 388 -59.56 33.81 73.75
C ILE A 388 -60.28 33.28 75.00
N SER A 389 -60.14 34.03 76.09
CA SER A 389 -60.86 33.88 77.36
C SER A 389 -62.11 34.76 77.35
N ARG A 390 -63.30 34.14 77.45
CA ARG A 390 -64.30 34.32 78.52
C ARG A 390 -65.58 33.57 78.23
#